data_AF-A0A960UBW1-F1
#
_entry.id   AF-A0A960UBW1-F1
#
_cell.length_a   1.000
_cell.length_b   1.000
_cell.length_c   1.000
_cell.angle_alpha   90.00
_cell.angle_beta   90.00
_cell.angle_gamma   90.00
#
_symmetry.space_group_name_H-M   'P 1'
#
loop_
_entity.id
_entity.type
_entity.pdbx_description
1 polymer ?
#
loop_
_entity_poly.entity_id
_entity_poly.type
_entity_poly.pdbx_seq_one_letter_code
_entity_poly.pdbx_strand_id
1 'polypeptide(L)'
;MKKTEKIEKSLQEDEVEYFYSLLAEEVTGYDCGTLCSKDNGGEPFCCKVENAIPILYINEYKLVRSRTDLWSKWSPKTKEDKTFKKENEGLDTIFCECKGVQFCERNNRSISCRTFPLEPYIDKRGVIVGLV
;
A
#
# COMPACT_ATOMS: atom_id res chain seq x y z
N MET A 1 -1.21 1.13 -31.86
CA MET A 1 -1.67 2.16 -30.90
C MET A 1 -2.50 1.46 -29.85
N LYS A 2 -1.98 1.28 -28.62
CA LYS A 2 -2.79 0.72 -27.52
C LYS A 2 -3.84 1.78 -27.18
N LYS A 3 -5.13 1.44 -27.29
CA LYS A 3 -6.22 2.30 -26.80
C LYS A 3 -5.90 2.60 -25.34
N THR A 4 -5.78 3.88 -24.99
CA THR A 4 -5.73 4.30 -23.60
C THR A 4 -7.04 3.86 -22.97
N GLU A 5 -7.02 2.80 -22.18
CA GLU A 5 -8.18 2.38 -21.42
C GLU A 5 -8.58 3.54 -20.52
N LYS A 6 -9.82 4.00 -20.67
CA LYS A 6 -10.33 5.17 -19.98
C LYS A 6 -10.64 4.71 -18.55
N ILE A 7 -9.95 5.29 -17.55
CA ILE A 7 -10.27 5.06 -16.14
C ILE A 7 -11.69 5.59 -15.91
N GLU A 8 -12.66 4.69 -15.70
CA GLU A 8 -14.07 5.09 -15.53
C GLU A 8 -14.31 5.79 -14.18
N LYS A 9 -13.58 5.42 -13.13
CA LYS A 9 -13.54 6.08 -11.82
C LYS A 9 -12.35 5.54 -11.00
N SER A 10 -11.59 6.39 -10.34
CA SER A 10 -10.62 6.01 -9.28
C SER A 10 -11.24 6.19 -7.91
N LEU A 11 -10.73 5.48 -6.90
CA LEU A 11 -11.12 5.67 -5.50
C LEU A 11 -10.95 7.13 -5.08
N GLN A 12 -11.98 7.76 -4.52
CA GLN A 12 -11.95 9.15 -4.05
C GLN A 12 -11.36 9.25 -2.63
N GLU A 13 -10.92 10.44 -2.22
CA GLU A 13 -10.26 10.63 -0.92
C GLU A 13 -11.21 10.33 0.26
N ASP A 14 -12.49 10.68 0.15
CA ASP A 14 -13.53 10.35 1.13
C ASP A 14 -13.82 8.85 1.20
N GLU A 15 -13.81 8.16 0.05
CA GLU A 15 -13.89 6.69 -0.01
C GLU A 15 -12.67 6.04 0.66
N VAL A 16 -11.45 6.58 0.46
CA VAL A 16 -10.23 6.12 1.14
C VAL A 16 -10.34 6.32 2.65
N GLU A 17 -10.79 7.49 3.11
CA GLU A 17 -10.99 7.77 4.53
C GLU A 17 -12.00 6.81 5.16
N TYR A 18 -13.08 6.50 4.43
CA TYR A 18 -14.04 5.49 4.85
C TYR A 18 -13.38 4.11 5.02
N PHE A 19 -12.59 3.64 4.05
CA PHE A 19 -11.84 2.38 4.21
C PHE A 19 -10.85 2.42 5.37
N TYR A 20 -10.16 3.54 5.60
CA TYR A 20 -9.28 3.68 6.76
C TYR A 20 -10.05 3.55 8.07
N SER A 21 -11.27 4.07 8.15
CA SER A 21 -12.11 3.93 9.35
C SER A 21 -12.53 2.48 9.61
N LEU A 22 -12.75 1.69 8.55
CA LEU A 22 -13.08 0.27 8.66
C LEU A 22 -11.86 -0.60 8.99
N LEU A 23 -10.68 -0.18 8.55
CA LEU A 23 -9.43 -0.95 8.64
C LEU A 23 -8.49 -0.45 9.75
N ALA A 24 -8.97 0.40 10.65
CA ALA A 24 -8.16 0.99 11.72
C ALA A 24 -7.95 0.05 12.93
N GLU A 25 -8.80 -0.95 13.10
CA GLU A 25 -8.76 -1.86 14.24
C GLU A 25 -7.62 -2.87 14.13
N GLU A 26 -6.89 -3.07 15.23
CA GLU A 26 -5.85 -4.10 15.30
C GLU A 26 -6.54 -5.47 15.49
N VAL A 27 -6.21 -6.42 14.61
CA VAL A 27 -6.80 -7.78 14.66
C VAL A 27 -6.36 -8.53 15.94
N THR A 28 -5.25 -8.13 16.55
CA THR A 28 -4.68 -8.74 17.75
C THR A 28 -4.22 -7.67 18.74
N GLY A 29 -4.26 -7.99 20.04
CA GLY A 29 -3.79 -7.08 21.10
C GLY A 29 -2.27 -6.92 21.23
N TYR A 30 -1.50 -7.37 20.24
CA TYR A 30 -0.04 -7.26 20.21
C TYR A 30 0.44 -6.90 18.80
N ASP A 31 1.66 -6.35 18.70
CA ASP A 31 2.26 -5.99 17.42
C ASP A 31 2.76 -7.25 16.68
N CYS A 32 2.05 -7.66 15.63
CA CYS A 32 2.40 -8.83 14.83
C CYS A 32 3.81 -8.74 14.20
N GLY A 33 4.34 -7.54 13.97
CA GLY A 33 5.70 -7.34 13.45
C GLY A 33 6.79 -7.85 14.40
N THR A 34 6.50 -7.92 15.70
CA THR A 34 7.44 -8.48 16.70
C THR A 34 7.63 -9.99 16.56
N LEU A 35 6.71 -10.67 15.88
CA LEU A 35 6.79 -12.12 15.65
C LEU A 35 7.84 -12.46 14.58
N CYS A 36 7.91 -11.67 13.50
CA CYS A 36 8.76 -11.99 12.35
C CYS A 36 10.03 -11.12 12.24
N SER A 37 10.07 -9.97 12.91
CA SER A 37 11.20 -9.03 12.83
C SER A 37 12.54 -9.66 13.19
N LYS A 38 12.58 -10.56 14.19
CA LYS A 38 13.82 -11.24 14.61
C LYS A 38 14.47 -12.03 13.48
N ASP A 39 13.66 -12.58 12.58
CA ASP A 39 14.12 -13.40 11.45
C ASP A 39 14.45 -12.55 10.21
N ASN A 40 14.24 -11.23 10.26
CA ASN A 40 14.54 -10.28 9.20
C ASN A 40 15.33 -9.06 9.73
N GLY A 41 16.33 -9.32 10.58
CA GLY A 41 17.29 -8.30 11.00
C GLY A 41 16.69 -7.19 11.89
N GLY A 42 15.59 -7.48 12.59
CA GLY A 42 14.90 -6.53 13.46
C GLY A 42 13.77 -5.74 12.80
N GLU A 43 13.50 -5.96 11.51
CA GLU A 43 12.42 -5.28 10.77
C GLU A 43 11.35 -6.28 10.31
N PRO A 44 10.04 -6.02 10.50
CA PRO A 44 9.00 -6.91 9.98
C PRO A 44 9.08 -7.06 8.46
N PHE A 45 8.81 -8.26 7.93
CA PHE A 45 8.85 -8.49 6.47
C PHE A 45 7.95 -7.53 5.69
N CYS A 46 6.75 -7.22 6.21
CA CYS A 46 5.82 -6.29 5.58
C CYS A 46 6.26 -4.82 5.62
N CYS A 47 7.22 -4.46 6.47
CA CYS A 47 7.72 -3.09 6.59
C CYS A 47 8.95 -2.83 5.71
N LYS A 48 9.52 -3.87 5.09
CA LYS A 48 10.74 -3.78 4.28
C LYS A 48 10.40 -3.90 2.80
N VAL A 49 10.73 -2.85 2.04
CA VAL A 49 10.37 -2.73 0.61
C VAL A 49 10.99 -3.82 -0.26
N GLU A 50 12.16 -4.36 0.12
CA GLU A 50 12.77 -5.49 -0.57
C GLU A 50 11.95 -6.80 -0.44
N ASN A 51 11.06 -6.90 0.55
CA ASN A 51 10.22 -8.07 0.80
C ASN A 51 8.76 -7.85 0.36
N ALA A 52 8.24 -6.65 0.58
CA ALA A 52 6.87 -6.28 0.21
C ALA A 52 6.82 -4.81 -0.22
N ILE A 53 6.40 -4.55 -1.46
CA ILE A 53 6.29 -3.20 -2.00
C ILE A 53 4.81 -2.77 -1.94
N PRO A 54 4.43 -1.82 -1.06
CA PRO A 54 3.06 -1.34 -1.01
C PRO A 54 2.60 -0.71 -2.32
N ILE A 55 1.37 -1.02 -2.72
CA ILE A 55 0.67 -0.35 -3.82
C ILE A 55 -0.48 0.48 -3.26
N LEU A 56 -0.52 1.75 -3.61
CA LEU A 56 -1.55 2.70 -3.18
C LEU A 56 -2.37 3.14 -4.37
N TYR A 57 -3.64 3.49 -4.15
CA TYR A 57 -4.40 4.23 -5.15
C TYR A 57 -3.85 5.66 -5.30
N ILE A 58 -3.93 6.25 -6.48
CA ILE A 58 -3.38 7.60 -6.73
C ILE A 58 -3.94 8.65 -5.76
N ASN A 59 -5.24 8.60 -5.46
CA ASN A 59 -5.87 9.54 -4.53
C ASN A 59 -5.57 9.18 -3.06
N GLU A 60 -5.38 7.91 -2.74
CA GLU A 60 -4.85 7.51 -1.44
C GLU A 60 -3.45 8.10 -1.22
N TYR A 61 -2.55 7.97 -2.21
CA TYR A 61 -1.21 8.55 -2.15
C TYR A 61 -1.26 10.07 -1.94
N LYS A 62 -2.17 10.79 -2.61
CA LYS A 62 -2.37 12.23 -2.39
C LYS A 62 -2.80 12.54 -0.96
N LEU A 63 -3.77 11.78 -0.45
CA LEU A 63 -4.30 11.95 0.90
C LEU A 63 -3.21 11.73 1.96
N VAL A 64 -2.45 10.64 1.89
CA VAL A 64 -1.40 10.38 2.90
C VAL A 64 -0.24 11.38 2.80
N ARG A 65 0.10 11.84 1.58
CA ARG A 65 1.12 12.87 1.36
C ARG A 65 0.70 14.26 1.83
N SER A 66 -0.60 14.54 1.93
CA SER A 66 -1.09 15.81 2.49
C SER A 66 -1.04 15.82 4.02
N ARG A 67 -1.05 14.64 4.65
CA ARG A 67 -1.05 14.47 6.11
C ARG A 67 0.36 14.36 6.72
N THR A 68 1.28 13.72 6.00
CA THR A 68 2.62 13.40 6.52
C THR A 68 3.64 13.26 5.38
N ASP A 69 4.92 13.28 5.72
CA ASP A 69 6.02 12.97 4.83
C ASP A 69 6.47 11.49 4.91
N LEU A 70 5.73 10.63 5.61
CA LEU A 70 6.00 9.19 5.75
C LEU A 70 6.14 8.46 4.40
N TRP A 71 5.30 8.79 3.42
CA TRP A 71 5.17 8.06 2.16
C TRP A 71 5.94 8.72 1.02
N SER A 72 6.55 7.93 0.16
CA SER A 72 7.19 8.36 -1.08
C SER A 72 6.90 7.37 -2.20
N LYS A 73 7.03 7.80 -3.46
CA LYS A 73 6.97 6.88 -4.60
C LYS A 73 8.16 5.93 -4.53
N TRP A 74 7.91 4.64 -4.72
CA TRP A 74 9.00 3.66 -4.74
C TRP A 74 9.86 3.84 -6.00
N SER A 75 11.17 3.91 -5.79
CA SER A 75 12.16 4.03 -6.86
C SER A 75 12.81 2.67 -7.17
N PRO A 76 12.52 2.05 -8.33
CA PRO A 76 13.09 0.75 -8.69
C PRO A 76 14.61 0.85 -8.89
N LYS A 77 15.37 -0.06 -8.27
CA LYS A 77 16.85 -0.03 -8.23
C LYS A 77 17.46 -0.93 -9.31
N THR A 78 16.85 -2.09 -9.55
CA THR A 78 17.35 -3.11 -10.49
C THR A 78 16.63 -3.06 -11.84
N LYS A 79 17.06 -3.90 -12.81
CA LYS A 79 16.33 -4.03 -14.09
C LYS A 79 15.04 -4.81 -13.87
N GLU A 80 15.08 -5.79 -12.99
CA GLU A 80 13.98 -6.64 -12.57
C GLU A 80 12.89 -5.78 -11.90
N ASP A 81 13.26 -4.87 -10.99
CA ASP A 81 12.36 -3.91 -10.35
C ASP A 81 11.65 -3.01 -11.38
N LYS A 82 12.38 -2.53 -12.38
CA LYS A 82 11.83 -1.66 -13.43
C LYS A 82 10.82 -2.41 -14.30
N THR A 83 11.11 -3.66 -14.63
CA THR A 83 10.19 -4.55 -15.36
C THR A 83 8.95 -4.83 -14.52
N PHE A 84 9.14 -5.23 -13.26
CA PHE A 84 8.06 -5.49 -12.31
C PHE A 84 7.13 -4.28 -12.17
N LYS A 85 7.69 -3.09 -11.93
CA LYS A 85 6.93 -1.84 -11.84
C LYS A 85 6.11 -1.59 -13.10
N LYS A 86 6.74 -1.72 -14.27
CA LYS A 86 6.08 -1.47 -15.57
C LYS A 86 4.93 -2.44 -15.86
N GLU A 87 5.03 -3.67 -15.39
CA GLU A 87 4.05 -4.73 -15.63
C GLU A 87 2.87 -4.70 -14.64
N ASN A 88 3.11 -4.25 -13.40
CA ASN A 88 2.14 -4.36 -12.31
C ASN A 88 1.56 -3.01 -11.84
N GLU A 89 2.22 -1.87 -12.12
CA GLU A 89 1.67 -0.56 -11.80
C GLU A 89 0.50 -0.25 -12.75
N GLY A 90 -0.70 -0.09 -12.18
CA GLY A 90 -1.93 0.15 -12.92
C GLY A 90 -2.10 1.60 -13.35
N LEU A 91 -3.25 1.89 -13.98
CA LEU A 91 -3.58 3.26 -14.41
C LEU A 91 -3.96 4.18 -13.24
N ASP A 92 -4.48 3.61 -12.14
CA ASP A 92 -4.98 4.32 -10.97
C ASP A 92 -4.25 3.96 -9.67
N THR A 93 -3.16 3.20 -9.77
CA THR A 93 -2.34 2.76 -8.64
C THR A 93 -0.88 3.16 -8.81
N ILE A 94 -0.15 3.19 -7.70
CA ILE A 94 1.26 3.56 -7.66
C ILE A 94 2.00 2.79 -6.57
N PHE A 95 3.15 2.22 -6.92
CA PHE A 95 4.04 1.61 -5.93
C PHE A 95 4.71 2.69 -5.08
N CYS A 96 4.62 2.52 -3.77
CA CYS A 96 5.12 3.46 -2.77
C CYS A 96 6.02 2.75 -1.76
N GLU A 97 6.82 3.54 -1.05
CA GLU A 97 7.59 3.10 0.10
C GLU A 97 7.39 4.08 1.26
N CYS A 98 7.44 3.57 2.49
CA CYS A 98 7.42 4.40 3.69
C CYS A 98 8.84 4.61 4.22
N LYS A 99 9.01 5.51 5.21
CA LYS A 99 10.30 5.72 5.89
C LYS A 99 10.82 4.51 6.69
N GLY A 100 10.05 3.42 6.77
CA GLY A 100 10.40 2.19 7.48
C GLY A 100 9.75 2.08 8.85
N VAL A 101 9.84 0.89 9.46
CA VAL A 101 9.10 0.54 10.70
C VAL A 101 9.38 1.49 11.87
N GLN A 102 10.61 2.02 11.97
CA GLN A 102 11.03 2.93 13.04
C GLN A 102 10.32 4.30 13.01
N PHE A 103 9.76 4.67 11.85
CA PHE A 103 9.04 5.93 11.64
C PHE A 103 7.56 5.67 11.36
N CYS A 104 7.06 4.47 11.67
CA CYS A 104 5.69 4.08 11.33
C CYS A 104 4.66 4.92 12.08
N GLU A 105 3.83 5.64 11.32
CA GLU A 105 2.68 6.36 11.84
C GLU A 105 1.42 5.49 11.64
N ARG A 106 1.00 4.76 12.67
CA ARG A 106 -0.06 3.74 12.55
C ARG A 106 -1.35 4.26 11.90
N ASN A 107 -1.73 5.51 12.18
CA ASN A 107 -2.93 6.16 11.64
C ASN A 107 -2.78 6.60 10.17
N ASN A 108 -1.55 6.77 9.70
CA ASN A 108 -1.21 7.15 8.33
C ASN A 108 -0.66 5.97 7.51
N ARG A 109 -0.90 4.72 7.93
CA ARG A 109 -0.65 3.54 7.08
C ARG A 109 -1.42 3.65 5.75
N SER A 110 -1.11 2.83 4.75
CA SER A 110 -1.94 2.65 3.55
C SER A 110 -2.97 1.54 3.73
N ILE A 111 -3.91 1.38 2.80
CA ILE A 111 -4.81 0.21 2.71
C ILE A 111 -3.94 -1.05 2.69
N SER A 112 -2.90 -1.11 1.85
CA SER A 112 -1.98 -2.27 1.76
C SER A 112 -1.35 -2.64 3.11
N CYS A 113 -0.92 -1.65 3.90
CA CYS A 113 -0.36 -1.92 5.24
C CYS A 113 -1.40 -2.31 6.29
N ARG A 114 -2.68 -1.97 6.10
CA ARG A 114 -3.76 -2.37 7.02
C ARG A 114 -4.31 -3.76 6.72
N THR A 115 -4.11 -4.23 5.50
CA THR A 115 -4.71 -5.49 5.06
C THR A 115 -3.69 -6.63 4.99
N PHE A 116 -2.40 -6.32 4.91
CA PHE A 116 -1.32 -7.32 4.92
C PHE A 116 -1.49 -8.37 6.04
N PRO A 117 -1.32 -9.68 5.77
CA PRO A 117 -0.82 -10.28 4.53
C PRO A 117 -1.90 -10.51 3.47
N LEU A 118 -3.14 -10.10 3.73
CA LEU A 118 -4.25 -10.24 2.80
C LEU A 118 -4.24 -9.03 1.87
N GLU A 119 -4.22 -9.27 0.57
CA GLU A 119 -4.36 -8.18 -0.40
C GLU A 119 -5.81 -8.18 -0.90
N PRO A 120 -6.70 -7.34 -0.31
CA PRO A 120 -8.06 -7.23 -0.79
C PRO A 120 -8.05 -6.57 -2.14
N TYR A 121 -8.58 -7.27 -3.13
CA TYR A 121 -8.77 -6.71 -4.44
C TYR A 121 -10.05 -5.87 -4.40
N ILE A 122 -9.88 -4.55 -4.34
CA ILE A 122 -10.97 -3.58 -4.45
C ILE A 122 -11.03 -3.13 -5.90
N ASP A 123 -12.15 -3.39 -6.56
CA ASP A 123 -12.34 -2.97 -7.94
C ASP A 123 -12.55 -1.44 -8.05
N LYS A 124 -12.56 -0.93 -9.28
CA LYS A 124 -12.76 0.49 -9.60
C LYS A 124 -14.05 1.14 -9.04
N ARG A 125 -15.00 0.35 -8.56
CA ARG A 125 -16.26 0.81 -7.97
C ARG A 125 -16.19 0.89 -6.44
N GLY A 126 -15.06 0.53 -5.84
CA GLY A 126 -14.92 0.40 -4.39
C GLY A 126 -15.49 -0.90 -3.84
N VAL A 127 -15.71 -1.92 -4.69
CA VAL A 127 -16.25 -3.22 -4.25
C VAL A 127 -15.11 -4.20 -4.00
N ILE A 128 -15.09 -4.81 -2.81
CA ILE A 128 -14.20 -5.94 -2.51
C ILE A 128 -14.65 -7.13 -3.36
N VAL A 129 -13.80 -7.56 -4.30
CA VAL A 129 -14.09 -8.66 -5.22
C VAL A 129 -13.27 -9.92 -4.92
N GLY A 130 -12.32 -9.85 -3.98
CA GLY A 130 -11.56 -11.02 -3.50
C GLY A 130 -10.51 -10.67 -2.45
N LEU A 131 -9.89 -11.72 -1.91
CA LEU A 131 -8.69 -11.69 -1.09
C LEU A 131 -7.66 -12.60 -1.76
N VAL A 132 -6.40 -12.15 -1.87
CA VAL A 132 -5.24 -12.98 -2.22
C VAL A 132 -4.45 -13.27 -0.94
#